data_AF-A0A9E0XVP0-F1
#
_entry.id   AF-A0A9E0XVP0-F1
#
_cell.length_a   1.000
_cell.length_b   1.000
_cell.length_c   1.000
_cell.angle_alpha   90.00
_cell.angle_beta   90.00
_cell.angle_gamma   90.00
#
_symmetry.space_group_name_H-M   'P 1'
#
loop_
_entity.id
_entity.type
_entity.pdbx_description
1 polymer ?
#
loop_
_entity_poly.entity_id
_entity_poly.type
_entity_poly.pdbx_seq_one_letter_code
_entity_poly.pdbx_strand_id
1 'polypeptide(L)'
;MIGKQINMASQSWDGQRIYYTSSLLANWDKKGPDNEQFFKAYDWDGKELQERFAIDFTAEKLGRPHQMRFGAYALYSQAPQDPASRKLAEAR
;
A
#
# COMPACT_ATOMS: atom_id res chain seq x y z
N MET A 1 -18.16 0.07 4.85
CA MET A 1 -17.53 1.10 4.00
C MET A 1 -16.04 1.08 4.27
N ILE A 2 -15.18 1.19 3.25
CA ILE A 2 -13.71 1.13 3.44
C ILE A 2 -13.19 2.38 4.16
N GLY A 3 -13.69 3.56 3.77
CA GLY A 3 -13.40 4.84 4.41
C GLY A 3 -14.04 6.00 3.63
N LYS A 4 -14.12 7.20 4.23
CA LYS A 4 -14.69 8.39 3.57
C LYS A 4 -13.78 9.00 2.51
N GLN A 5 -12.50 8.66 2.52
CA GLN A 5 -11.51 9.01 1.51
C GLN A 5 -10.58 7.83 1.27
N ILE A 6 -10.25 7.59 0.00
CA ILE A 6 -9.30 6.56 -0.43
C ILE A 6 -8.33 7.23 -1.41
N ASN A 7 -7.05 6.85 -1.32
CA ASN A 7 -6.03 7.20 -2.30
C ASN A 7 -5.65 5.98 -3.14
N MET A 8 -4.88 5.04 -2.58
CA MET A 8 -4.46 3.86 -3.31
C MET A 8 -5.33 2.65 -2.98
N ALA A 9 -5.57 1.82 -3.98
CA ALA A 9 -6.03 0.45 -3.86
C ALA A 9 -4.99 -0.48 -4.52
N SER A 10 -4.60 -1.56 -3.86
CA SER A 10 -3.64 -2.53 -4.38
C SER A 10 -4.15 -3.94 -4.14
N GLN A 11 -4.05 -4.80 -5.16
CA GLN A 11 -4.39 -6.22 -5.03
C GLN A 11 -3.10 -7.04 -4.88
N SER A 12 -3.16 -8.13 -4.12
CA SER A 12 -2.11 -9.14 -4.10
C SER A 12 -2.03 -9.90 -5.43
N TRP A 13 -0.87 -10.49 -5.72
CA TRP A 13 -0.64 -11.24 -6.97
C TRP A 13 -1.52 -12.47 -7.12
N ASP A 14 -1.90 -13.10 -6.01
CA ASP A 14 -2.83 -14.24 -5.96
C ASP A 14 -4.30 -13.81 -6.10
N GLY A 15 -4.58 -12.50 -6.15
CA GLY A 15 -5.93 -11.95 -6.23
C GLY A 15 -6.74 -12.02 -4.93
N GLN A 16 -6.22 -12.63 -3.86
CA GLN A 16 -6.97 -12.94 -2.65
C GLN A 16 -7.03 -11.80 -1.64
N ARG A 17 -6.26 -10.73 -1.81
CA ARG A 17 -6.17 -9.63 -0.85
C ARG A 17 -6.23 -8.28 -1.54
N ILE A 18 -6.96 -7.34 -0.94
CA ILE A 18 -7.00 -5.95 -1.38
C ILE A 18 -6.59 -5.04 -0.21
N TYR A 19 -5.76 -4.06 -0.52
CA TYR A 19 -5.19 -3.11 0.42
C TYR A 19 -5.59 -1.69 0.05
N TYR A 20 -5.88 -0.86 1.05
CA TYR A 20 -6.28 0.52 0.86
C TYR A 20 -5.50 1.48 1.77
N THR A 21 -5.12 2.64 1.22
CA THR A 21 -4.61 3.79 1.97
C THR A 21 -5.50 5.01 1.78
N SER A 22 -5.56 5.92 2.75
CA SER A 22 -6.48 7.06 2.69
C SER A 22 -5.88 8.38 2.20
N SER A 23 -4.56 8.63 2.37
CA SER A 23 -3.99 9.97 2.10
C SER A 23 -3.55 10.15 0.64
N LEU A 24 -4.08 11.19 -0.01
CA LEU A 24 -3.65 11.64 -1.34
C LEU A 24 -2.44 12.56 -1.21
N LEU A 25 -2.64 13.74 -0.62
CA LEU A 25 -1.63 14.73 -0.32
C LEU A 25 -2.12 15.52 0.89
N ALA A 26 -1.23 15.91 1.80
CA ALA A 26 -1.63 16.49 3.09
C ALA A 26 -2.60 17.67 2.98
N ASN A 27 -2.48 18.50 1.94
CA ASN A 27 -3.35 19.66 1.72
C ASN A 27 -4.66 19.33 1.00
N TRP A 28 -4.75 18.16 0.37
CA TRP A 28 -5.93 17.73 -0.40
C TRP A 28 -6.79 16.74 0.37
N ASP A 29 -6.23 16.14 1.42
CA ASP A 29 -6.99 15.25 2.28
C ASP A 29 -8.14 15.97 2.98
N LYS A 30 -9.27 15.27 3.06
CA LYS A 30 -10.42 15.65 3.88
C LYS A 30 -9.98 16.01 5.29
N LYS A 31 -10.71 16.94 5.91
CA LYS A 31 -10.41 17.52 7.23
C LYS A 31 -11.47 17.13 8.25
N GLY A 32 -11.17 17.39 9.53
CA GLY A 32 -12.11 17.17 10.63
C GLY A 32 -12.56 15.70 10.73
N PRO A 33 -13.86 15.42 10.94
CA PRO A 33 -14.40 14.07 11.11
C PRO A 33 -14.22 13.11 9.92
N ASP A 34 -13.78 13.62 8.76
CA ASP A 34 -13.59 12.85 7.55
C ASP A 34 -12.09 12.62 7.22
N ASN A 35 -11.18 13.09 8.10
CA ASN A 35 -9.73 13.00 7.93
C ASN A 35 -9.16 11.65 8.40
N GLU A 36 -9.84 10.54 8.12
CA GLU A 36 -9.38 9.20 8.51
C GLU A 36 -8.01 8.91 7.88
N GLN A 37 -7.01 8.56 8.68
CA GLN A 37 -5.68 8.18 8.20
C GLN A 37 -5.48 6.68 8.46
N PHE A 38 -5.65 5.85 7.42
CA PHE A 38 -5.59 4.40 7.61
C PHE A 38 -4.79 3.66 6.54
N PHE A 39 -4.33 2.48 6.93
CA PHE A 39 -4.02 1.36 6.05
C PHE A 39 -4.94 0.19 6.42
N LYS A 40 -5.72 -0.31 5.46
CA LYS A 40 -6.64 -1.43 5.68
C LYS A 40 -6.37 -2.55 4.70
N ALA A 41 -6.49 -3.79 5.18
CA ALA A 41 -6.36 -4.98 4.37
C ALA A 41 -7.64 -5.81 4.45
N TYR A 42 -8.02 -6.38 3.32
CA TYR A 42 -9.19 -7.21 3.16
C TYR A 42 -8.81 -8.51 2.48
N ASP A 43 -9.44 -9.61 2.88
CA ASP A 43 -9.52 -10.83 2.06
C ASP A 43 -10.64 -10.63 1.02
N TRP A 44 -10.40 -11.12 -0.20
CA TRP A 44 -11.31 -11.04 -1.34
C TRP A 44 -11.62 -12.44 -1.86
N ASP A 45 -12.90 -12.81 -1.82
CA ASP A 45 -13.38 -14.13 -2.26
C ASP A 45 -14.03 -14.12 -3.66
N GLY A 46 -14.01 -12.98 -4.34
CA GLY A 46 -14.68 -12.78 -5.63
C GLY A 46 -16.08 -12.15 -5.51
N LYS A 47 -16.60 -11.97 -4.30
CA LYS A 47 -17.94 -11.42 -4.02
C LYS A 47 -17.92 -10.30 -3.00
N GLU A 48 -17.18 -10.48 -1.92
CA GLU A 48 -17.13 -9.55 -0.80
C GLU A 48 -15.71 -9.33 -0.26
N LEU A 49 -15.53 -8.16 0.36
CA LEU A 49 -14.32 -7.82 1.08
C LEU A 49 -14.52 -8.09 2.56
N GLN A 50 -13.77 -9.03 3.11
CA GLN A 50 -13.74 -9.33 4.54
C GLN A 50 -12.55 -8.61 5.18
N GLU A 51 -12.80 -7.72 6.14
CA GLU A 51 -11.73 -6.96 6.78
C GLU A 51 -10.80 -7.89 7.57
N ARG A 52 -9.50 -7.83 7.27
CA ARG A 52 -8.48 -8.57 8.03
C ARG A 52 -7.94 -7.76 9.18
N PHE A 53 -7.59 -6.52 8.87
CA PHE A 53 -7.07 -5.58 9.84
C PHE A 53 -7.16 -4.14 9.31
N ALA A 54 -7.11 -3.21 10.24
CA ALA A 54 -6.99 -1.79 10.01
C ALA A 54 -5.90 -1.22 10.92
N ILE A 55 -5.06 -0.34 10.38
CA ILE A 55 -4.10 0.45 11.14
C ILE A 55 -4.57 1.90 11.08
N ASP A 56 -4.80 2.50 12.24
CA ASP A 56 -5.06 3.94 12.37
C ASP A 56 -3.73 4.69 12.52
N PHE A 57 -3.30 5.36 11.46
CA PHE A 57 -2.04 6.09 11.43
C PHE A 57 -2.03 7.30 12.37
N THR A 58 -3.20 7.83 12.74
CA THR A 58 -3.31 8.93 13.70
C THR A 58 -3.10 8.41 15.11
N ALA A 59 -3.78 7.32 15.47
CA ALA A 59 -3.63 6.68 16.78
C ALA A 59 -2.19 6.19 17.00
N GLU A 60 -1.61 5.56 15.98
CA GLU A 60 -0.24 5.02 16.01
C GLU A 60 0.85 6.08 15.74
N LYS A 61 0.47 7.33 15.46
CA LYS A 61 1.39 8.45 15.16
C LYS A 61 2.37 8.16 14.00
N LEU A 62 1.88 7.46 12.98
CA LEU A 62 2.65 7.02 11.80
C LEU A 62 2.64 8.03 10.65
N GLY A 63 1.95 9.17 10.81
CA GLY A 63 1.86 10.21 9.78
C GLY A 63 0.71 9.94 8.81
N ARG A 64 0.97 10.03 7.49
CA ARG A 64 -0.07 9.93 6.45
C ARG A 64 0.20 8.75 5.51
N PRO A 65 -0.70 7.76 5.44
CA PRO A 65 -0.50 6.59 4.60
C PRO A 65 -0.74 6.95 3.12
N HIS A 66 0.34 6.90 2.32
CA HIS A 66 0.30 7.27 0.90
C HIS A 66 0.64 6.09 0.00
N GLN A 67 1.92 5.74 -0.11
CA GLN A 67 2.42 4.69 -1.02
C GLN A 67 2.51 3.31 -0.37
N MET A 68 2.11 2.29 -1.12
CA MET A 68 2.29 0.88 -0.77
C MET A 68 3.30 0.23 -1.72
N ARG A 69 4.31 -0.45 -1.18
CA ARG A 69 5.37 -1.13 -1.96
C ARG A 69 5.47 -2.60 -1.56
N PHE A 70 4.68 -3.45 -2.21
CA PHE A 70 4.63 -4.90 -1.94
C PHE A 70 5.65 -5.71 -2.75
N GLY A 71 6.93 -5.32 -2.73
CA GLY A 71 8.00 -6.00 -3.48
C GLY A 71 8.92 -6.85 -2.61
N ALA A 72 9.10 -8.13 -2.96
CA ALA A 72 10.03 -9.03 -2.27
C ALA A 72 11.47 -8.49 -2.27
N TYR A 73 11.95 -7.96 -3.39
CA TYR A 73 13.33 -7.44 -3.51
C TYR A 73 13.61 -6.21 -2.63
N ALA A 74 12.59 -5.37 -2.38
CA ALA A 74 12.74 -4.19 -1.52
C ALA A 74 12.83 -4.58 -0.02
N LEU A 75 12.21 -5.71 0.36
CA LEU A 75 12.23 -6.26 1.71
C LEU A 75 13.52 -7.04 2.03
N TYR A 76 14.15 -7.67 1.03
CA TYR A 76 15.33 -8.51 1.23
C TYR A 76 16.67 -7.84 0.88
N SER A 77 16.68 -6.58 0.42
CA SER A 77 17.90 -5.83 0.03
C SER A 77 18.84 -6.56 -0.94
N GLN A 78 18.40 -7.65 -1.57
CA GLN A 78 19.18 -8.41 -2.53
C GLN A 78 18.87 -7.86 -3.92
N ALA A 79 19.88 -7.26 -4.54
CA ALA A 79 19.85 -6.97 -5.96
C ALA A 79 19.60 -8.29 -6.73
N PRO A 80 18.82 -8.27 -7.82
CA PRO A 80 18.70 -9.42 -8.70
C PRO A 80 20.08 -9.87 -9.13
N GLN A 81 20.48 -11.09 -8.79
CA GLN A 81 21.66 -11.74 -9.36
C GLN A 81 21.30 -12.24 -10.77
N ASP A 82 20.80 -11.35 -11.63
CA ASP A 82 20.58 -11.69 -13.03
C ASP A 82 21.86 -11.39 -13.82
N PRO A 83 22.52 -12.43 -14.41
CA PRO A 83 23.71 -12.26 -15.24
C PRO A 83 23.52 -11.27 -16.40
N ALA A 84 22.29 -11.08 -16.90
CA ALA A 84 21.99 -10.13 -17.96
C ALA A 84 22.18 -8.67 -17.52
N SER A 85 22.00 -8.37 -16.22
CA SER A 85 22.16 -7.01 -15.65
C SER A 85 23.61 -6.50 -15.70
N ARG A 86 24.61 -7.40 -15.63
CA ARG A 86 26.03 -7.01 -15.67
C ARG A 86 26.43 -6.39 -17.01
N LYS A 87 25.90 -6.92 -18.12
CA LYS A 87 26.28 -6.46 -19.47
C LYS A 87 25.83 -5.04 -19.80
N LEU A 88 24.80 -4.52 -19.14
CA LEU A 88 24.31 -3.16 -19.34
C LEU A 88 25.08 -2.12 -18.50
N ALA A 89 25.72 -2.54 -17.40
CA ALA A 89 26.48 -1.66 -16.52
C ALA A 89 27.91 -1.38 -17.03
N GLU A 90 28.49 -2.30 -17.80
CA GLU A 90 29.85 -2.19 -18.36
C GLU A 90 29.91 -1.42 -19.69
N ALA A 91 28.76 -1.09 -20.28
CA ALA A 91 28.66 -0.39 -21.55
C ALA A 91 28.48 1.15 -21.40
N ARG A 92 28.96 1.73 -20.30
CA ARG A 92 28.93 3.18 -20.04
C ARG A 92 30.32 3.72 -19.73
#